data_AF-A0A0B2VZ69-F1
#
_entry.id   AF-A0A0B2VZ69-F1
#
_cell.length_a   1.000
_cell.length_b   1.000
_cell.length_c   1.000
_cell.angle_alpha   90.00
_cell.angle_beta   90.00
_cell.angle_gamma   90.00
#
_symmetry.space_group_name_H-M   'P 1'
#
loop_
_entity.id
_entity.type
_entity.pdbx_description
1 polymer ?
#
loop_
_entity_poly.entity_id
_entity_poly.type
_entity_poly.pdbx_seq_one_letter_code
_entity_poly.pdbx_strand_id
1 'polypeptide(L)'
;MVQVHFKFCYGNFCERFPLRLQRDPSDYETVLAKLAECGYPADGKTLVHVDYFMRRSVINDSESLWLAIEEQRVEPGDPVTIEYYDPSGYHRTWLELDDPVPETDDRVYFQLKDAEQCSRFSLKIDKRNTDAYKLLLNKLNDLGYKAEGRLLICVESDNSRTIVDNDDSLRSLIETSGAHGPMVTLNLEYYKPENVKVVSP
;
A
#
# COMPACT_ATOMS: atom_id res chain seq x y z
N MET A 1 -21.11 0.08 -19.36
CA MET A 1 -20.28 -0.29 -18.20
C MET A 1 -19.01 -0.95 -18.69
N VAL A 2 -17.85 -0.42 -18.34
CA VAL A 2 -16.52 -0.87 -18.76
C VAL A 2 -15.71 -1.16 -17.50
N GLN A 3 -15.05 -2.32 -17.45
CA GLN A 3 -14.08 -2.60 -16.40
C GLN A 3 -12.75 -1.94 -16.77
N VAL A 4 -12.30 -1.01 -15.94
CA VAL A 4 -11.04 -0.30 -16.08
C VAL A 4 -10.11 -0.77 -14.96
N HIS A 5 -8.87 -1.08 -15.30
CA HIS A 5 -7.84 -1.34 -14.32
C HIS A 5 -7.08 -0.04 -14.07
N PHE A 6 -6.98 0.37 -12.81
CA PHE A 6 -6.19 1.52 -12.42
C PHE A 6 -4.91 1.06 -11.74
N LYS A 7 -3.86 1.85 -11.85
CA LYS A 7 -2.63 1.78 -11.07
C LYS A 7 -2.45 3.13 -10.38
N PHE A 8 -2.86 3.24 -9.13
CA PHE A 8 -2.68 4.45 -8.35
C PHE A 8 -1.30 4.48 -7.71
N CYS A 9 -0.49 5.48 -8.00
CA CYS A 9 0.82 5.69 -7.41
C CYS A 9 0.80 6.85 -6.40
N TYR A 10 1.52 6.70 -5.29
CA TYR A 10 1.67 7.74 -4.27
C TYR A 10 3.07 7.63 -3.65
N GLY A 11 3.94 8.59 -3.94
CA GLY A 11 5.36 8.48 -3.61
C GLY A 11 6.00 7.29 -4.33
N ASN A 12 6.49 6.30 -3.58
CA ASN A 12 7.12 5.09 -4.11
C ASN A 12 6.16 3.88 -4.20
N PHE A 13 4.90 4.06 -3.86
CA PHE A 13 3.88 3.01 -3.85
C PHE A 13 3.08 3.06 -5.13
N CYS A 14 2.71 1.89 -5.66
CA CYS A 14 1.70 1.79 -6.69
C CYS A 14 0.75 0.62 -6.40
N GLU A 15 -0.55 0.91 -6.36
CA GLU A 15 -1.62 -0.05 -6.09
C GLU A 15 -2.48 -0.23 -7.33
N ARG A 16 -2.79 -1.49 -7.65
CA ARG A 16 -3.68 -1.81 -8.77
C ARG A 16 -5.07 -2.18 -8.26
N PHE A 17 -6.10 -1.59 -8.85
CA PHE A 17 -7.49 -1.95 -8.54
C PHE A 17 -8.34 -1.91 -9.80
N PRO A 18 -9.26 -2.88 -9.98
CA PRO A 18 -10.28 -2.80 -11.00
C PRO A 18 -11.44 -1.91 -10.51
N LEU A 19 -12.02 -1.13 -11.42
CA LEU A 19 -13.23 -0.36 -11.17
C LEU A 19 -14.15 -0.45 -12.39
N ARG A 20 -15.46 -0.60 -12.16
CA ARG A 20 -16.45 -0.64 -13.25
C ARG A 20 -17.08 0.74 -13.40
N LEU A 21 -16.85 1.37 -14.54
CA LEU A 21 -17.32 2.72 -14.85
C LEU A 21 -18.38 2.70 -15.94
N GLN A 22 -19.27 3.69 -15.98
CA GLN A 22 -20.42 3.69 -16.88
C GLN A 22 -20.36 4.74 -18.00
N ARG A 23 -19.35 5.59 -18.00
CA ARG A 23 -19.26 6.80 -18.82
C ARG A 23 -20.31 7.82 -18.38
N ASP A 24 -20.45 7.93 -17.07
CA ASP A 24 -21.39 8.81 -16.37
C ASP A 24 -20.67 10.03 -15.78
N PRO A 25 -21.33 11.19 -15.63
CA PRO A 25 -20.76 12.34 -14.95
C PRO A 25 -20.22 12.06 -13.54
N SER A 26 -20.68 11.03 -12.84
CA SER A 26 -20.21 10.65 -11.50
C SER A 26 -19.00 9.69 -11.48
N ASP A 27 -18.45 9.28 -12.63
CA ASP A 27 -17.35 8.30 -12.67
C ASP A 27 -16.09 8.83 -11.98
N TYR A 28 -15.80 10.13 -12.10
CA TYR A 28 -14.70 10.78 -11.38
C TYR A 28 -14.83 10.65 -9.86
N GLU A 29 -16.02 10.98 -9.33
CA GLU A 29 -16.29 10.83 -7.89
C GLU A 29 -16.25 9.37 -7.44
N THR A 30 -16.61 8.44 -8.33
CA THR A 30 -16.49 7.01 -8.07
C THR A 30 -15.03 6.59 -7.92
N VAL A 31 -14.11 7.13 -8.74
CA VAL A 31 -12.67 6.91 -8.59
C VAL A 31 -12.15 7.52 -7.29
N LEU A 32 -12.54 8.75 -6.95
CA LEU A 32 -12.12 9.40 -5.71
C LEU A 32 -12.63 8.67 -4.47
N ALA A 33 -13.89 8.23 -4.46
CA ALA A 33 -14.45 7.41 -3.40
C ALA A 33 -13.66 6.10 -3.25
N LYS A 34 -13.28 5.48 -4.37
CA LYS A 34 -12.49 4.25 -4.34
C LYS A 34 -11.10 4.48 -3.74
N LEU A 35 -10.44 5.57 -4.11
CA LEU A 35 -9.14 5.94 -3.54
C LEU A 35 -9.25 6.25 -2.04
N ALA A 36 -10.31 6.93 -1.62
CA ALA A 36 -10.58 7.21 -0.21
C ALA A 36 -10.83 5.92 0.60
N GLU A 37 -11.61 4.97 0.08
CA GLU A 37 -11.77 3.62 0.66
C GLU A 37 -10.44 2.89 0.82
N CYS A 38 -9.52 3.07 -0.13
CA CYS A 38 -8.18 2.50 -0.11
C CYS A 38 -7.21 3.26 0.82
N GLY A 39 -7.65 4.31 1.52
CA GLY A 39 -6.82 5.10 2.42
C GLY A 39 -6.05 6.25 1.75
N TYR A 40 -6.42 6.61 0.52
CA TYR A 40 -5.84 7.71 -0.25
C TYR A 40 -6.91 8.77 -0.57
N PRO A 41 -7.44 9.48 0.44
CA PRO A 41 -8.33 10.60 0.17
C PRO A 41 -7.56 11.73 -0.56
N ALA A 42 -8.29 12.50 -1.38
CA ALA A 42 -7.69 13.60 -2.12
C ALA A 42 -7.07 14.64 -1.20
N ASP A 43 -7.74 15.01 -0.09
CA ASP A 43 -7.27 15.97 0.92
C ASP A 43 -6.67 17.24 0.30
N GLY A 44 -7.33 17.80 -0.72
CA GLY A 44 -6.88 19.00 -1.44
C GLY A 44 -5.79 18.78 -2.49
N LYS A 45 -5.33 17.54 -2.70
CA LYS A 45 -4.40 17.17 -3.77
C LYS A 45 -5.13 17.01 -5.09
N THR A 46 -4.41 17.24 -6.19
CA THR A 46 -4.95 17.11 -7.55
C THR A 46 -4.69 15.71 -8.08
N LEU A 47 -5.71 14.99 -8.55
CA LEU A 47 -5.51 13.72 -9.22
C LEU A 47 -4.93 13.97 -10.63
N VAL A 48 -3.92 13.20 -11.02
CA VAL A 48 -3.31 13.28 -12.35
C VAL A 48 -3.18 11.89 -12.97
N HIS A 49 -3.28 11.81 -14.29
CA HIS A 49 -2.84 10.67 -15.08
C HIS A 49 -1.34 10.79 -15.35
N VAL A 50 -0.62 9.67 -15.27
CA VAL A 50 0.79 9.58 -15.68
C VAL A 50 0.89 8.74 -16.94
N ASP A 51 1.30 9.36 -18.04
CA ASP A 51 1.44 8.68 -19.33
C ASP A 51 2.75 7.86 -19.42
N TYR A 52 2.93 7.15 -20.53
CA TYR A 52 4.15 6.37 -20.81
C TYR A 52 5.44 7.22 -20.80
N PHE A 53 5.34 8.50 -21.15
CA PHE A 53 6.46 9.44 -21.15
C PHE A 53 6.62 10.16 -19.81
N MET A 54 5.95 9.69 -18.75
CA MET A 54 5.97 10.26 -17.41
C MET A 54 5.42 11.69 -17.34
N ARG A 55 4.59 12.08 -18.32
CA ARG A 55 3.88 13.36 -18.31
C ARG A 55 2.62 13.25 -17.48
N ARG A 56 2.28 14.36 -16.82
CA ARG A 56 1.13 14.46 -15.94
C ARG A 56 0.01 15.25 -16.60
N SER A 57 -1.15 14.64 -16.71
CA SER A 57 -2.39 15.30 -17.16
C SER A 57 -3.37 15.37 -16.00
N VAL A 58 -3.91 16.55 -15.71
CA VAL A 58 -4.86 16.75 -14.60
C VAL A 58 -6.16 16.00 -14.88
N ILE A 59 -6.67 15.30 -13.85
CA ILE A 59 -7.99 14.68 -13.82
C ILE A 59 -8.81 15.40 -12.74
N ASN A 60 -9.73 16.25 -13.16
CA ASN A 60 -10.56 17.08 -12.29
C ASN A 60 -12.07 16.91 -12.53
N ASP A 61 -12.44 16.08 -13.51
CA ASP A 61 -13.82 15.74 -13.84
C ASP A 61 -13.88 14.38 -14.57
N SER A 62 -15.10 13.93 -14.89
CA SER A 62 -15.30 12.66 -15.58
C SER A 62 -14.82 12.71 -17.04
N GLU A 63 -14.83 13.87 -17.69
CA GLU A 63 -14.37 14.01 -19.08
C GLU A 63 -12.84 13.78 -19.17
N SER A 64 -12.07 14.48 -18.35
CA SER A 64 -10.62 14.30 -18.20
C SER A 64 -10.24 12.90 -17.76
N LEU A 65 -11.05 12.24 -16.92
CA LEU A 65 -10.86 10.83 -16.55
C LEU A 65 -10.97 9.90 -17.77
N TRP A 66 -12.01 10.09 -18.60
CA TRP A 66 -12.21 9.25 -19.77
C TRP A 66 -11.16 9.49 -20.85
N LEU A 67 -10.66 10.72 -20.99
CA LEU A 67 -9.49 11.00 -21.83
C LEU A 67 -8.26 10.21 -21.36
N ALA A 68 -7.95 10.22 -20.05
CA ALA A 68 -6.84 9.44 -19.49
C ALA A 68 -7.00 7.92 -19.71
N ILE A 69 -8.22 7.39 -19.58
CA ILE A 69 -8.53 5.98 -19.84
C ILE A 69 -8.30 5.62 -21.31
N GLU A 70 -8.63 6.53 -22.23
CA GLU A 70 -8.48 6.34 -23.66
C GLU A 70 -7.02 6.48 -24.11
N GLU A 71 -6.27 7.42 -23.54
CA GLU A 71 -4.86 7.68 -23.82
C GLU A 71 -3.93 6.54 -23.38
N GLN A 72 -4.21 5.90 -22.24
CA GLN A 72 -3.41 4.77 -21.72
C GLN A 72 -3.45 3.53 -22.64
N ARG A 73 -4.36 3.44 -23.62
CA ARG A 73 -4.58 2.27 -24.48
C ARG A 73 -3.45 2.01 -25.49
N VAL A 74 -2.22 1.88 -25.01
CA VAL A 74 -1.07 1.37 -25.77
C VAL A 74 -1.24 -0.14 -26.00
N GLU A 75 -1.69 -0.89 -24.99
CA GLU A 75 -2.07 -2.30 -25.12
C GLU A 75 -3.37 -2.64 -24.35
N PRO A 76 -4.19 -3.59 -24.85
CA PRO A 76 -5.39 -4.05 -24.14
C PRO A 76 -5.03 -4.69 -22.79
N GLY A 77 -5.45 -4.07 -21.70
CA GLY A 77 -5.26 -4.59 -20.34
C GLY A 77 -4.26 -3.82 -19.49
N ASP A 78 -3.55 -2.85 -20.07
CA ASP A 78 -2.69 -1.97 -19.30
C ASP A 78 -3.50 -1.09 -18.33
N PRO A 79 -3.07 -0.99 -17.06
CA PRO A 79 -3.78 -0.18 -16.09
C PRO A 79 -3.53 1.31 -16.32
N VAL A 80 -4.58 2.11 -16.15
CA VAL A 80 -4.52 3.58 -16.16
C VAL A 80 -3.75 4.03 -14.94
N THR A 81 -2.56 4.59 -15.18
CA THR A 81 -1.70 5.06 -14.09
C THR A 81 -2.18 6.44 -13.63
N ILE A 82 -2.47 6.57 -12.34
CA ILE A 82 -2.95 7.80 -11.72
C ILE A 82 -2.17 8.10 -10.44
N GLU A 83 -1.99 9.35 -10.05
CA GLU A 83 -1.37 9.73 -8.78
C GLU A 83 -1.94 11.04 -8.24
N TYR A 84 -1.72 11.33 -6.95
CA TYR A 84 -1.96 12.67 -6.43
C TYR A 84 -0.73 13.55 -6.64
N TYR A 85 -0.94 14.67 -7.32
CA TYR A 85 0.02 15.74 -7.49
C TYR A 85 -0.16 16.81 -6.42
N ASP A 86 0.91 17.09 -5.69
CA ASP A 86 1.04 18.25 -4.82
C ASP A 86 2.09 19.21 -5.42
N PRO A 87 1.69 20.40 -5.91
CA PRO A 87 2.63 21.39 -6.44
C PRO A 87 3.58 21.96 -5.38
N SER A 88 3.28 21.79 -4.08
CA SER A 88 4.12 22.22 -2.96
C SER A 88 5.07 21.11 -2.45
N GLY A 89 4.86 19.87 -2.91
CA GLY A 89 5.56 18.68 -2.44
C GLY A 89 6.67 18.25 -3.38
N TYR A 90 7.88 18.14 -2.85
CA TYR A 90 9.06 17.57 -3.51
C TYR A 90 8.79 16.11 -3.92
N HIS A 91 8.22 15.90 -5.12
CA HIS A 91 8.04 14.57 -5.68
C HIS A 91 9.36 14.11 -6.31
N ARG A 92 10.09 13.24 -5.60
CA ARG A 92 11.14 12.43 -6.19
C ARG A 92 10.52 11.48 -7.22
N THR A 93 10.45 11.95 -8.46
CA THR A 93 10.21 11.09 -9.61
C THR A 93 11.36 10.11 -9.77
N TRP A 94 11.01 8.85 -9.99
CA TRP A 94 11.85 7.66 -10.21
C TRP A 94 12.77 7.71 -11.44
N LEU A 95 13.38 8.85 -11.75
CA LEU A 95 14.14 9.03 -12.98
C LEU A 95 15.30 10.04 -12.84
N GLU A 96 16.23 9.86 -11.90
CA GLU A 96 17.59 10.41 -12.05
C GLU A 96 18.60 9.39 -11.50
N LEU A 97 19.33 8.77 -12.43
CA LEU A 97 20.26 7.66 -12.20
C LEU A 97 21.68 8.12 -11.83
N ASP A 98 21.94 9.41 -11.59
CA ASP A 98 23.30 9.94 -11.42
C ASP A 98 23.51 10.95 -10.28
N ASP A 99 22.53 11.15 -9.38
CA ASP A 99 22.73 12.01 -8.20
C ASP A 99 23.00 11.21 -6.92
N PRO A 100 23.86 11.71 -6.01
CA PRO A 100 24.26 10.98 -4.81
C PRO A 100 23.03 10.70 -3.94
N VAL A 101 22.76 9.40 -3.74
CA VAL A 101 21.70 8.87 -2.89
C VAL A 101 21.76 9.56 -1.52
N PRO A 102 20.83 10.44 -1.16
CA PRO A 102 20.76 10.92 0.20
C PRO A 102 20.20 9.79 1.04
N GLU A 103 20.78 9.67 2.23
CA GLU A 103 20.55 8.66 3.26
C GLU A 103 19.20 7.95 3.11
N THR A 104 19.28 6.64 2.88
CA THR A 104 18.15 5.73 2.70
C THR A 104 17.06 6.05 3.72
N ASP A 105 15.88 6.42 3.24
CA ASP A 105 14.71 6.61 4.08
C ASP A 105 14.37 5.25 4.70
N ASP A 106 14.85 5.00 5.92
CA ASP A 106 14.79 3.73 6.66
C ASP A 106 13.35 3.37 7.10
N ARG A 107 12.35 3.61 6.25
CA ARG A 107 10.94 3.37 6.54
C ARG A 107 10.54 1.95 6.17
N VAL A 108 9.87 1.29 7.10
CA VAL A 108 9.26 -0.03 6.94
C VAL A 108 7.76 0.16 6.77
N TYR A 109 7.13 -0.56 5.85
CA TYR A 109 5.69 -0.45 5.59
C TYR A 109 4.99 -1.76 5.94
N PHE A 110 3.78 -1.66 6.49
CA PHE A 110 3.05 -2.82 7.01
C PHE A 110 1.75 -3.01 6.23
N GLN A 111 1.41 -4.27 5.95
CA GLN A 111 0.11 -4.65 5.42
C GLN A 111 -0.53 -5.64 6.38
N LEU A 112 -1.70 -5.35 6.91
CA LEU A 112 -2.45 -6.32 7.72
C LEU A 112 -3.66 -6.80 6.93
N LYS A 113 -3.91 -8.11 6.97
CA LYS A 113 -5.06 -8.74 6.34
C LYS A 113 -5.80 -9.56 7.39
N ASP A 114 -6.82 -8.97 8.02
CA ASP A 114 -7.77 -9.74 8.82
C ASP A 114 -8.93 -10.17 7.92
N ALA A 115 -9.52 -11.34 8.17
CA ALA A 115 -10.39 -12.10 7.27
C ALA A 115 -11.59 -11.31 6.68
N GLU A 116 -11.96 -10.17 7.27
CA GLU A 116 -13.02 -9.27 6.78
C GLU A 116 -12.58 -7.81 6.59
N GLN A 117 -11.37 -7.41 7.04
CA GLN A 117 -10.85 -6.04 6.95
C GLN A 117 -9.41 -6.02 6.41
N CYS A 118 -9.28 -5.72 5.12
CA CYS A 118 -8.02 -5.35 4.48
C CYS A 118 -7.70 -3.86 4.73
N SER A 119 -7.22 -3.49 5.92
CA SER A 119 -6.70 -2.13 6.14
C SER A 119 -5.18 -2.11 6.11
N ARG A 120 -4.62 -1.27 5.23
CA ARG A 120 -3.17 -1.04 5.13
C ARG A 120 -2.78 0.16 5.97
N PHE A 121 -1.66 0.07 6.69
CA PHE A 121 -1.12 1.19 7.44
C PHE A 121 0.41 1.25 7.32
N SER A 122 0.94 2.45 7.17
CA SER A 122 2.37 2.68 7.27
C SER A 122 2.75 2.93 8.73
N LEU A 123 3.89 2.39 9.15
CA LEU A 123 4.46 2.67 10.47
C LEU A 123 5.94 2.96 10.32
N LYS A 124 6.34 4.19 10.64
CA LYS A 124 7.75 4.56 10.66
C LYS A 124 8.43 3.88 11.85
N ILE A 125 9.24 2.87 11.56
CA ILE A 125 10.15 2.26 12.53
C ILE A 125 11.55 2.74 12.16
N ASP A 126 12.15 3.56 13.03
CA ASP A 126 13.58 3.85 12.95
C ASP A 126 14.34 2.57 13.30
N LYS A 127 15.33 2.17 12.49
CA LYS A 127 16.17 0.99 12.72
C LYS A 127 16.86 0.99 14.09
N ARG A 128 17.04 2.17 14.70
CA ARG A 128 17.63 2.34 16.04
C ARG A 128 16.61 2.30 17.18
N ASN A 129 15.31 2.30 16.88
CA ASN A 129 14.26 2.30 17.89
C ASN A 129 14.12 0.92 18.53
N THR A 130 14.28 0.85 19.85
CA THR A 130 14.17 -0.37 20.65
C THR A 130 12.73 -0.76 20.99
N ASP A 131 11.74 0.09 20.67
CA ASP A 131 10.31 -0.14 20.98
C ASP A 131 9.45 -0.32 19.71
N ALA A 132 10.04 -0.85 18.64
CA ALA A 132 9.42 -1.01 17.32
C ALA A 132 8.15 -1.89 17.36
N TYR A 133 8.22 -2.99 18.11
CA TYR A 133 7.11 -3.93 18.30
C TYR A 133 5.98 -3.30 19.10
N LYS A 134 6.29 -2.51 20.13
CA LYS A 134 5.28 -1.78 20.89
C LYS A 134 4.55 -0.73 20.04
N LEU A 135 5.29 -0.03 19.18
CA LEU A 135 4.69 0.91 18.21
C LEU A 135 3.76 0.21 17.23
N LEU A 136 4.13 -0.98 16.76
CA LEU A 136 3.29 -1.82 15.92
C LEU A 136 2.00 -2.20 16.63
N LEU A 137 2.08 -2.70 17.87
CA LEU A 137 0.90 -3.06 18.66
C LEU A 137 -0.03 -1.87 18.93
N ASN A 138 0.52 -0.70 19.27
CA ASN A 138 -0.26 0.51 19.47
C ASN A 138 -1.01 0.89 18.18
N LYS A 139 -0.32 0.85 17.04
CA LYS A 139 -0.93 1.17 15.74
C LYS A 139 -2.03 0.19 15.35
N LEU A 140 -1.82 -1.11 15.61
CA LEU A 140 -2.84 -2.14 15.39
C LEU A 140 -4.08 -1.87 16.26
N ASN A 141 -3.88 -1.55 17.54
CA ASN A 141 -4.96 -1.24 18.46
C ASN A 141 -5.73 0.03 18.06
N ASP A 142 -5.03 1.10 17.63
CA ASP A 142 -5.64 2.34 17.13
C ASP A 142 -6.52 2.11 15.90
N LEU A 143 -6.18 1.11 15.08
CA LEU A 143 -6.93 0.70 13.91
C LEU A 143 -8.06 -0.30 14.22
N GLY A 144 -8.23 -0.66 15.49
CA GLY A 144 -9.27 -1.60 15.94
C GLY A 144 -8.87 -3.07 15.87
N TYR A 145 -7.64 -3.39 15.48
CA TYR A 145 -7.12 -4.76 15.46
C TYR A 145 -6.69 -5.19 16.85
N LYS A 146 -7.56 -5.95 17.53
CA LYS A 146 -7.32 -6.45 18.88
C LYS A 146 -6.83 -7.89 18.85
N ALA A 147 -5.78 -8.18 19.61
CA ALA A 147 -5.22 -9.53 19.71
C ALA A 147 -6.25 -10.54 20.25
N GLU A 148 -7.01 -10.20 21.29
CA GLU A 148 -8.04 -11.07 21.89
C GLU A 148 -7.54 -12.50 22.19
N GLY A 149 -6.29 -12.62 22.64
CA GLY A 149 -5.64 -13.92 22.93
C GLY A 149 -5.10 -14.65 21.70
N ARG A 150 -5.12 -14.03 20.52
CA ARG A 150 -4.48 -14.50 19.28
C ARG A 150 -3.03 -14.03 19.23
N LEU A 151 -2.19 -14.80 18.54
CA LEU A 151 -0.81 -14.47 18.27
C LEU A 151 -0.73 -13.60 17.01
N LEU A 152 0.12 -12.57 17.04
CA LEU A 152 0.45 -11.84 15.82
C LEU A 152 1.43 -12.69 15.01
N ILE A 153 1.10 -12.93 13.74
CA ILE A 153 1.96 -13.64 12.80
C ILE A 153 2.20 -12.78 11.57
N CYS A 154 3.33 -13.01 10.91
CA CYS A 154 3.60 -12.59 9.55
C CYS A 154 3.41 -13.80 8.63
N VAL A 155 2.62 -13.62 7.56
CA VAL A 155 2.44 -14.59 6.48
C VAL A 155 3.36 -14.21 5.33
N GLU A 156 4.37 -15.05 5.09
CA GLU A 156 5.36 -14.81 4.04
C GLU A 156 4.83 -15.27 2.66
N SER A 157 5.56 -14.95 1.59
CA SER A 157 5.14 -15.22 0.21
C SER A 157 4.97 -16.71 -0.13
N ASP A 158 5.63 -17.58 0.63
CA ASP A 158 5.55 -19.03 0.53
C ASP A 158 4.46 -19.65 1.43
N ASN A 159 3.59 -18.81 2.02
CA ASN A 159 2.60 -19.16 3.05
C ASN A 159 3.17 -19.67 4.38
N SER A 160 4.49 -19.56 4.61
CA SER A 160 5.05 -19.79 5.93
C SER A 160 4.57 -18.71 6.91
N ARG A 161 4.56 -19.07 8.19
CA ARG A 161 4.03 -18.23 9.27
C ARG A 161 5.09 -18.02 10.32
N THR A 162 5.48 -16.77 10.50
CA THR A 162 6.47 -16.38 11.49
C THR A 162 5.78 -15.61 12.61
N ILE A 163 5.97 -16.05 13.85
CA ILE A 163 5.39 -15.37 15.03
C ILE A 163 6.12 -14.04 15.25
N VAL A 164 5.35 -12.97 15.46
CA VAL A 164 5.86 -11.64 15.76
C VAL A 164 5.48 -11.30 17.20
N ASP A 165 6.37 -11.60 18.13
CA ASP A 165 6.12 -11.50 19.58
C ASP A 165 7.07 -10.55 20.33
N ASN A 166 8.09 -10.02 19.66
CA ASN A 166 9.06 -9.08 20.22
C ASN A 166 9.77 -8.25 19.12
N ASP A 167 10.64 -7.34 19.53
CA ASP A 167 11.41 -6.49 18.61
C ASP A 167 12.39 -7.28 17.73
N ASP A 168 12.97 -8.37 18.24
CA ASP A 168 13.93 -9.18 17.49
C ASP A 168 13.25 -9.98 16.37
N SER A 169 12.09 -10.58 16.64
CA SER A 169 11.29 -11.30 15.64
C SER A 169 10.76 -10.36 14.55
N LEU A 170 10.32 -9.15 14.94
CA LEU A 170 9.94 -8.10 14.00
C LEU A 170 11.12 -7.63 13.14
N ARG A 171 12.29 -7.39 13.74
CA ARG A 171 13.48 -6.95 13.01
C ARG A 171 13.99 -8.00 12.04
N SER A 172 14.05 -9.26 12.46
CA SER A 172 14.44 -10.36 11.58
C SER A 172 13.55 -10.40 10.34
N LEU A 173 12.23 -10.23 10.50
CA LEU A 173 11.30 -10.17 9.37
C LEU A 173 11.53 -8.97 8.45
N ILE A 174 11.82 -7.80 9.03
CA ILE A 174 12.13 -6.58 8.28
C ILE A 174 13.41 -6.77 7.47
N GLU A 175 14.44 -7.35 8.06
CA GLU A 175 15.74 -7.59 7.42
C GLU A 175 15.63 -8.65 6.32
N THR A 176 14.96 -9.76 6.58
CA THR A 176 14.73 -10.82 5.59
C THR A 176 13.86 -10.34 4.43
N SER A 177 12.80 -9.57 4.71
CA SER A 177 11.90 -9.06 3.67
C SER A 177 12.46 -7.85 2.92
N GLY A 178 13.38 -7.10 3.52
CA GLY A 178 14.06 -5.94 2.93
C GLY A 178 15.25 -6.27 2.04
N ALA A 179 15.63 -7.54 1.93
CA ALA A 179 16.74 -7.99 1.07
C ALA A 179 16.55 -7.66 -0.43
N HIS A 180 15.34 -7.30 -0.85
CA HIS A 180 14.98 -7.09 -2.25
C HIS A 180 14.63 -5.64 -2.63
N GLY A 181 14.83 -4.65 -1.74
CA GLY A 181 14.61 -3.24 -2.09
C GLY A 181 14.53 -2.30 -0.89
N PRO A 182 14.40 -0.98 -1.12
CA PRO A 182 14.38 0.05 -0.07
C PRO A 182 13.11 0.04 0.79
N MET A 183 12.21 -0.92 0.59
CA MET A 183 10.88 -0.92 1.18
C MET A 183 10.46 -2.35 1.54
N VAL A 184 10.08 -2.54 2.80
CA VAL A 184 9.66 -3.83 3.36
C VAL A 184 8.15 -3.84 3.46
N THR A 185 7.50 -4.92 3.00
CA THR A 185 6.07 -5.18 3.22
C THR A 185 5.91 -6.48 3.97
N LEU A 186 5.28 -6.44 5.15
CA LEU A 186 4.96 -7.62 5.95
C LEU A 186 3.45 -7.83 5.94
N ASN A 187 2.99 -9.06 5.66
CA ASN A 187 1.56 -9.42 5.75
C ASN A 187 1.26 -9.93 7.15
N LEU A 188 0.66 -9.10 8.00
CA LEU A 188 0.36 -9.47 9.37
C LEU A 188 -1.05 -10.05 9.49
N GLU A 189 -1.23 -11.03 10.39
CA GLU A 189 -2.52 -11.62 10.74
C GLU A 189 -2.56 -11.96 12.24
N TYR A 190 -3.75 -11.95 12.85
CA TYR A 190 -3.96 -12.49 14.20
C TYR A 190 -4.41 -13.95 14.11
N TYR A 191 -3.53 -14.87 14.50
CA TYR A 191 -3.75 -16.31 14.45
C TYR A 191 -4.11 -16.88 15.82
N LYS A 192 -5.21 -17.64 15.89
CA LYS A 192 -5.55 -18.42 17.08
C LYS A 192 -4.91 -19.79 16.95
N PRO A 193 -3.94 -20.18 17.80
CA PRO A 193 -3.47 -21.55 17.80
C PRO A 193 -4.65 -22.47 18.17
N GLU A 194 -5.03 -23.35 17.25
CA GLU A 194 -5.97 -24.42 17.59
C GLU A 194 -5.34 -25.27 18.69
N ASN A 195 -6.13 -25.69 19.68
CA ASN A 195 -5.70 -26.59 20.74
C ASN A 195 -4.94 -27.77 20.11
N VAL A 196 -3.62 -27.75 20.20
CA VAL A 196 -2.78 -28.88 19.82
C VAL A 196 -3.26 -30.03 20.70
N LYS A 197 -3.95 -31.00 20.09
CA LYS A 197 -4.16 -32.29 20.75
C LYS A 197 -2.78 -32.82 21.04
N VAL A 198 -2.38 -32.77 22.30
CA VAL A 198 -1.23 -33.50 22.81
C VAL A 198 -1.52 -34.96 22.52
N VAL A 199 -0.93 -35.50 21.46
CA VAL A 199 -0.82 -36.94 21.31
C VAL A 199 0.29 -37.32 22.27
N SER A 200 -0.11 -37.67 23.49
CA SER A 200 0.77 -38.31 24.47
C SER A 200 1.28 -39.64 23.90
N PRO A 201 2.51 -40.04 24.24
CA PRO A 201 3.31 -41.05 23.54
C PRO A 201 2.68 -42.46 23.50
#